data_AF-A0A1T5BE39-F1
#
_entry.id   AF-A0A1T5BE39-F1
#
_cell.length_a   1.000
_cell.length_b   1.000
_cell.length_c   1.000
_cell.angle_alpha   90.00
_cell.angle_beta   90.00
_cell.angle_gamma   90.00
#
_symmetry.space_group_name_H-M   'P 1'
#
loop_
_entity.id
_entity.type
_entity.pdbx_description
1 polymer ?
#
loop_
_entity_poly.entity_id
_entity_poly.type
_entity_poly.pdbx_seq_one_letter_code
_entity_poly.pdbx_strand_id
1 'polypeptide(L)'
;MINEQLIYETLEKNKNVPKEALLDIIDKGSKLQGLTYDEIAAILQNDDEEVTKALFKAAGEIKNKIYGNRVVMFAPLYISNYCVNSCKYCGYQACNQFDRKKLSQEEIIQEVKILEQMGHKRIALEAGEDPNNCPLDYVLEAIDTIYSVKTNDGNIRRINVNVAATTVENYKKLKDRDIGTYILFQETYHRPTYEVMHTDCLKGNYEYHLTAFDRAMEAGIDDVGAGVLFGLYDYKFEVLGLMMHNAHLEQKYGVGFHTISVPRLKKAEGMDLDMFPHILDDETFKRLIAVIRLAVPFTGMILSTRESVELRREAIHYGISQVSAGSSTGVGGYKEREDGRSVEQFDVSDHRSPLEVVKSLLAQGFVPSYCTACYRSGRTGDRFMQLAKSGNIHNVCSPNALMTLMEYVEDFGDSELKSSAKELIYKEAEKLENEKVKALLIKNLGLIETGERDLFL
;
A
#
# COMPACT_ATOMS: atom_id res chain seq x y z
N MET A 1 12.79 11.78 16.81
CA MET A 1 11.89 10.77 16.25
C MET A 1 12.64 9.47 16.01
N ILE A 2 13.70 9.48 15.18
CA ILE A 2 14.53 8.30 14.88
C ILE A 2 15.85 8.42 15.62
N ASN A 3 16.20 7.42 16.41
CA ASN A 3 17.46 7.38 17.16
C ASN A 3 18.36 6.29 16.57
N GLU A 4 19.28 6.68 15.67
CA GLU A 4 20.15 5.74 14.96
C GLU A 4 21.06 4.97 15.91
N GLN A 5 21.59 5.63 16.95
CA GLN A 5 22.43 4.98 17.96
C GLN A 5 21.65 3.88 18.69
N LEU A 6 20.40 4.15 19.08
CA LEU A 6 19.54 3.14 19.69
C LEU A 6 19.24 1.99 18.74
N ILE A 7 19.06 2.25 17.43
CA ILE A 7 18.87 1.19 16.43
C ILE A 7 20.10 0.29 16.38
N TYR A 8 21.31 0.86 16.28
CA TYR A 8 22.55 0.09 16.25
C TYR A 8 22.75 -0.72 17.54
N GLU A 9 22.52 -0.12 18.70
CA GLU A 9 22.61 -0.80 20.00
C GLU A 9 21.60 -1.95 20.10
N THR A 10 20.37 -1.73 19.62
CA THR A 10 19.30 -2.75 19.63
C THR A 10 19.66 -3.90 18.70
N LEU A 11 20.20 -3.64 17.50
CA LEU A 11 20.67 -4.68 16.60
C LEU A 11 21.86 -5.43 17.24
N GLU A 12 22.87 -4.74 17.75
CA GLU A 12 24.05 -5.40 18.35
C GLU A 12 23.66 -6.33 19.52
N LYS A 13 22.81 -5.83 20.42
CA LYS A 13 22.34 -6.56 21.61
C LYS A 13 21.61 -7.86 21.27
N ASN A 14 20.90 -7.90 20.13
CA ASN A 14 19.98 -9.00 19.79
C ASN A 14 20.53 -9.97 18.72
N LYS A 15 21.85 -10.00 18.46
CA LYS A 15 22.45 -10.87 17.42
C LYS A 15 22.34 -12.36 17.70
N ASN A 16 22.41 -12.74 18.98
CA ASN A 16 22.57 -14.13 19.40
C ASN A 16 21.43 -14.61 20.29
N VAL A 17 20.20 -14.17 20.01
CA VAL A 17 19.02 -14.60 20.78
C VAL A 17 18.75 -16.09 20.50
N PRO A 18 18.63 -16.95 21.53
CA PRO A 18 18.36 -18.37 21.36
C PRO A 18 17.03 -18.62 20.63
N LYS A 19 16.99 -19.70 19.86
CA LYS A 19 15.82 -20.11 19.07
C LYS A 19 14.54 -20.20 19.91
N GLU A 20 14.62 -20.76 21.10
CA GLU A 20 13.47 -20.93 22.00
C GLU A 20 12.86 -19.57 22.35
N ALA A 21 13.69 -18.57 22.64
CA ALA A 21 13.23 -17.21 22.92
C ALA A 21 12.61 -16.56 21.68
N LEU A 22 13.15 -16.81 20.47
CA LEU A 22 12.55 -16.31 19.23
C LEU A 22 11.16 -16.89 18.98
N LEU A 23 10.96 -18.18 19.26
CA LEU A 23 9.65 -18.82 19.15
C LEU A 23 8.64 -18.24 20.15
N ASP A 24 9.07 -17.94 21.38
CA ASP A 24 8.23 -17.27 22.38
C ASP A 24 7.83 -15.85 21.93
N ILE A 25 8.76 -15.11 21.32
CA ILE A 25 8.48 -13.78 20.75
C ILE A 25 7.45 -13.88 19.61
N ILE A 26 7.58 -14.88 18.73
CA ILE A 26 6.63 -15.11 17.63
C ILE A 26 5.24 -15.48 18.18
N ASP A 27 5.17 -16.34 19.21
CA ASP A 27 3.91 -16.69 19.87
C ASP A 27 3.24 -15.46 20.51
N LYS A 28 4.01 -14.59 21.18
CA LYS A 28 3.51 -13.31 21.67
C LYS A 28 2.95 -12.44 20.54
N GLY A 29 3.68 -12.29 19.44
CA GLY A 29 3.24 -11.52 18.27
C GLY A 29 1.93 -12.03 17.67
N SER A 30 1.77 -13.36 17.59
CA SER A 30 0.54 -14.03 17.09
C SER A 30 -0.73 -13.63 17.85
N LYS A 31 -0.59 -13.19 19.10
CA LYS A 31 -1.69 -12.74 19.97
C LYS A 31 -2.13 -11.29 19.72
N LEU A 32 -1.65 -10.65 18.64
CA LEU A 32 -1.95 -9.26 18.24
C LEU A 32 -1.44 -8.20 19.23
N GLN A 33 -0.36 -8.51 19.95
CA GLN A 33 0.20 -7.62 20.97
C GLN A 33 1.30 -6.68 20.44
N GLY A 34 1.60 -6.76 19.14
CA GLY A 34 2.76 -6.08 18.56
C GLY A 34 4.08 -6.67 19.08
N LEU A 35 5.19 -6.08 18.63
CA LEU A 35 6.53 -6.45 19.06
C LEU A 35 7.30 -5.19 19.51
N THR A 36 8.18 -5.37 20.47
CA THR A 36 9.15 -4.33 20.89
C THR A 36 10.31 -4.25 19.91
N TYR A 37 11.11 -3.17 19.98
CA TYR A 37 12.27 -3.01 19.10
C TYR A 37 13.32 -4.12 19.28
N ASP A 38 13.57 -4.56 20.52
CA ASP A 38 14.45 -5.70 20.82
C ASP A 38 13.94 -6.99 20.17
N GLU A 39 12.64 -7.27 20.29
CA GLU A 39 12.00 -8.46 19.72
C GLU A 39 12.03 -8.46 18.18
N ILE A 40 11.81 -7.30 17.57
CA ILE A 40 11.89 -7.11 16.12
C ILE A 40 13.33 -7.35 15.64
N ALA A 41 14.31 -6.74 16.31
CA ALA A 41 15.73 -6.92 16.00
C ALA A 41 16.17 -8.38 16.15
N ALA A 42 15.70 -9.08 17.19
CA ALA A 42 16.01 -10.48 17.43
C ALA A 42 15.53 -11.37 16.27
N ILE A 43 14.29 -11.20 15.81
CA ILE A 43 13.76 -12.00 14.69
C ILE A 43 14.48 -11.66 13.37
N LEU A 44 14.72 -10.37 13.09
CA LEU A 44 15.38 -9.94 11.86
C LEU A 44 16.84 -10.41 11.75
N GLN A 45 17.49 -10.78 12.85
CA GLN A 45 18.89 -11.23 12.86
C GLN A 45 19.09 -12.73 12.85
N ASN A 46 18.01 -13.49 12.92
CA ASN A 46 18.08 -14.94 12.91
C ASN A 46 17.62 -15.49 11.55
N ASP A 47 18.28 -16.52 11.02
CA ASP A 47 17.89 -17.15 9.76
C ASP A 47 17.57 -18.65 9.95
N ASP A 48 17.22 -19.06 11.17
CA ASP A 48 16.86 -20.45 11.48
C ASP A 48 15.57 -20.85 10.73
N GLU A 49 15.59 -22.06 10.16
CA GLU A 49 14.51 -22.54 9.30
C GLU A 49 13.21 -22.76 10.10
N GLU A 50 13.30 -23.23 11.35
CA GLU A 50 12.12 -23.47 12.20
C GLU A 50 11.53 -22.14 12.68
N VAL A 51 12.38 -21.19 13.07
CA VAL A 51 11.95 -19.82 13.40
C VAL A 51 11.25 -19.17 12.19
N THR A 52 11.82 -19.34 10.99
CA THR A 52 11.23 -18.79 9.75
C THR A 52 9.87 -19.40 9.45
N LYS A 53 9.70 -20.71 9.58
CA LYS A 53 8.41 -21.39 9.42
C LYS A 53 7.38 -20.91 10.45
N ALA A 54 7.78 -20.78 11.71
CA ALA A 54 6.93 -20.26 12.78
C ALA A 54 6.51 -18.81 12.51
N LEU A 55 7.44 -17.97 12.05
CA LEU A 55 7.21 -16.57 11.70
C LEU A 55 6.16 -16.45 10.57
N PHE A 56 6.32 -17.20 9.48
CA PHE A 56 5.37 -17.19 8.38
C PHE A 56 3.98 -17.67 8.78
N LYS A 57 3.91 -18.74 9.60
CA LYS A 57 2.65 -19.24 10.14
C LYS A 57 1.95 -18.17 10.99
N ALA A 58 2.67 -17.58 11.94
CA ALA A 58 2.12 -16.54 12.82
C ALA A 58 1.66 -15.31 12.02
N ALA A 59 2.42 -14.86 11.03
CA ALA A 59 2.06 -13.71 10.22
C ALA A 59 0.79 -13.95 9.39
N GLY A 60 0.64 -15.16 8.84
CA GLY A 60 -0.58 -15.58 8.16
C GLY A 60 -1.80 -15.68 9.09
N GLU A 61 -1.62 -16.20 10.31
CA GLU A 61 -2.67 -16.22 11.33
C GLU A 61 -3.13 -14.81 11.72
N ILE A 62 -2.18 -13.89 11.95
CA ILE A 62 -2.48 -12.47 12.20
C ILE A 62 -3.24 -11.86 11.03
N LYS A 63 -2.76 -12.08 9.80
CA LYS A 63 -3.42 -11.57 8.59
C LYS A 63 -4.86 -12.07 8.54
N ASN A 64 -5.09 -13.37 8.70
CA ASN A 64 -6.42 -13.95 8.65
C ASN A 64 -7.31 -13.42 9.80
N LYS A 65 -6.75 -13.25 10.99
CA LYS A 65 -7.50 -12.74 12.15
C LYS A 65 -7.94 -11.28 12.00
N ILE A 66 -7.24 -10.46 11.22
CA ILE A 66 -7.58 -9.03 11.07
C ILE A 66 -8.19 -8.74 9.69
N TYR A 67 -7.49 -9.15 8.63
CA TYR A 67 -7.87 -8.90 7.24
C TYR A 67 -8.65 -10.05 6.61
N GLY A 68 -8.68 -11.23 7.25
CA GLY A 68 -9.25 -12.43 6.64
C GLY A 68 -8.50 -12.81 5.36
N ASN A 69 -9.23 -13.49 4.49
CA ASN A 69 -8.80 -13.76 3.12
C ASN A 69 -9.00 -12.56 2.18
N ARG A 70 -9.29 -11.35 2.70
CA ARG A 70 -9.51 -10.17 1.85
C ARG A 70 -8.18 -9.61 1.34
N VAL A 71 -8.20 -9.11 0.11
CA VAL A 71 -7.08 -8.39 -0.51
C VAL A 71 -7.66 -7.18 -1.25
N VAL A 72 -7.30 -5.97 -0.80
CA VAL A 72 -7.81 -4.73 -1.41
C VAL A 72 -7.04 -4.44 -2.69
N MET A 73 -7.76 -4.15 -3.77
CA MET A 73 -7.23 -3.88 -5.09
C MET A 73 -7.19 -2.37 -5.36
N PHE A 74 -6.09 -1.89 -5.96
CA PHE A 74 -5.96 -0.52 -6.44
C PHE A 74 -5.09 -0.45 -7.69
N ALA A 75 -4.94 0.74 -8.26
CA ALA A 75 -3.99 1.02 -9.33
C ALA A 75 -3.27 2.35 -9.05
N PRO A 76 -1.97 2.46 -9.38
CA PRO A 76 -1.31 3.76 -9.38
C PRO A 76 -1.76 4.60 -10.60
N LEU A 77 -1.77 5.92 -10.49
CA LEU A 77 -1.98 6.84 -11.60
C LEU A 77 -0.89 7.91 -11.58
N TYR A 78 0.03 7.85 -12.54
CA TYR A 78 1.11 8.83 -12.66
C TYR A 78 0.64 10.00 -13.51
N ILE A 79 0.55 11.19 -12.92
CA ILE A 79 0.06 12.39 -13.61
C ILE A 79 1.18 13.34 -14.05
N SER A 80 2.38 13.20 -13.48
CA SER A 80 3.53 14.04 -13.83
C SER A 80 4.85 13.35 -13.50
N ASN A 81 5.80 13.42 -14.44
CA ASN A 81 7.19 12.95 -14.27
C ASN A 81 8.17 14.13 -14.18
N TYR A 82 7.68 15.37 -14.15
CA TYR A 82 8.50 16.53 -13.83
C TYR A 82 9.01 16.39 -12.40
N CYS A 83 10.32 16.47 -12.23
CA CYS A 83 10.95 16.36 -10.92
C CYS A 83 12.24 17.17 -10.91
N VAL A 84 12.41 18.04 -9.93
CA VAL A 84 13.65 18.81 -9.72
C VAL A 84 14.65 18.06 -8.85
N ASN A 85 14.28 16.89 -8.31
CA ASN A 85 15.15 16.10 -7.46
C ASN A 85 16.06 15.16 -8.22
N SER A 86 17.23 14.90 -7.66
CA SER A 86 18.34 14.10 -8.16
C SER A 86 18.43 12.73 -7.45
N CYS A 87 17.29 12.14 -7.09
CA CYS A 87 17.22 10.88 -6.37
C CYS A 87 17.95 9.77 -7.14
N LYS A 88 19.10 9.29 -6.66
CA LYS A 88 19.99 8.38 -7.40
C LYS A 88 19.35 7.05 -7.81
N TYR A 89 18.26 6.68 -7.15
CA TYR A 89 17.52 5.43 -7.35
C TYR A 89 16.29 5.56 -8.27
N CYS A 90 16.00 6.76 -8.79
CA CYS A 90 14.73 7.05 -9.47
C CYS A 90 14.94 7.36 -10.94
N GLY A 91 14.19 6.68 -11.82
CA GLY A 91 14.19 6.94 -13.25
C GLY A 91 13.75 8.37 -13.62
N TYR A 92 12.98 9.03 -12.73
CA TYR A 92 12.53 10.41 -12.94
C TYR A 92 13.48 11.48 -12.38
N GLN A 93 14.67 11.12 -11.91
CA GLN A 93 15.62 12.12 -11.40
C GLN A 93 15.94 13.19 -12.45
N ALA A 94 16.17 14.43 -12.01
CA ALA A 94 16.35 15.61 -12.86
C ALA A 94 17.51 15.47 -13.86
N CYS A 95 18.54 14.70 -13.52
CA CYS A 95 19.72 14.47 -14.36
C CYS A 95 19.45 13.55 -15.55
N ASN A 96 18.39 12.73 -15.51
CA ASN A 96 18.03 11.86 -16.63
C ASN A 96 17.38 12.65 -17.76
N GLN A 97 17.83 12.39 -18.99
CA GLN A 97 17.32 13.03 -20.20
C GLN A 97 16.26 12.14 -20.85
N PHE A 98 15.00 12.52 -20.66
CA PHE A 98 13.83 11.90 -21.29
C PHE A 98 12.69 12.92 -21.38
N ASP A 99 11.65 12.60 -22.13
CA ASP A 99 10.51 13.50 -22.34
C ASP A 99 9.72 13.72 -21.04
N ARG A 100 9.82 14.95 -20.51
CA ARG A 100 9.04 15.37 -19.37
C ARG A 100 7.61 15.67 -19.79
N LYS A 101 6.65 15.10 -19.07
CA LYS A 101 5.22 15.19 -19.32
C LYS A 101 4.47 15.35 -18.00
N LYS A 102 3.44 16.18 -18.03
CA LYS A 102 2.30 16.13 -17.11
C LYS A 102 1.03 16.00 -17.93
N LEU A 103 0.02 15.33 -17.38
CA LEU A 103 -1.24 15.13 -18.06
C LEU A 103 -2.08 16.40 -18.06
N SER A 104 -2.75 16.70 -19.17
CA SER A 104 -3.88 17.65 -19.16
C SER A 104 -5.07 17.05 -18.39
N GLN A 105 -6.06 17.87 -18.03
CA GLN A 105 -7.27 17.36 -17.37
C GLN A 105 -8.04 16.39 -18.29
N GLU A 106 -8.03 16.63 -19.61
CA GLU A 106 -8.61 15.71 -20.60
C GLU A 106 -7.86 14.37 -20.65
N GLU A 107 -6.54 14.39 -20.57
CA GLU A 107 -5.74 13.16 -20.50
C GLU A 107 -5.99 12.41 -19.18
N ILE A 108 -6.13 13.12 -18.05
CA ILE A 108 -6.51 12.51 -16.77
C ILE A 108 -7.88 11.82 -16.90
N ILE A 109 -8.86 12.47 -17.53
CA ILE A 109 -10.18 11.87 -17.79
C ILE A 109 -10.04 10.57 -18.60
N GLN A 110 -9.17 10.55 -19.61
CA GLN A 110 -8.92 9.36 -20.42
C GLN A 110 -8.30 8.22 -19.59
N GLU A 111 -7.25 8.51 -18.81
CA GLU A 111 -6.61 7.51 -17.94
C GLU A 111 -7.60 6.93 -16.92
N VAL A 112 -8.44 7.80 -16.30
CA VAL A 112 -9.44 7.36 -15.32
C VAL A 112 -10.52 6.50 -15.96
N LYS A 113 -10.98 6.83 -17.17
CA LYS A 113 -11.94 5.98 -17.91
C LYS A 113 -11.37 4.58 -18.17
N ILE A 114 -10.09 4.47 -18.55
CA ILE A 114 -9.43 3.18 -18.75
C ILE A 114 -9.37 2.41 -17.43
N LEU A 115 -8.97 3.07 -16.34
CA LEU A 115 -8.93 2.47 -15.01
C LEU A 115 -10.32 2.00 -14.52
N GLU A 116 -11.37 2.76 -14.79
CA GLU A 116 -12.75 2.37 -14.49
C GLU A 116 -13.21 1.17 -15.31
N GLN A 117 -12.88 1.11 -16.61
CA GLN A 117 -13.15 -0.03 -17.50
C GLN A 117 -12.37 -1.28 -17.08
N MET A 118 -11.23 -1.11 -16.41
CA MET A 118 -10.47 -2.17 -15.77
C MET A 118 -11.07 -2.63 -14.43
N GLY A 119 -12.14 -1.96 -13.98
CA GLY A 119 -12.90 -2.24 -12.77
C GLY A 119 -12.34 -1.61 -11.50
N HIS A 120 -11.31 -0.76 -11.60
CA HIS A 120 -10.77 -0.08 -10.42
C HIS A 120 -11.77 0.92 -9.83
N LYS A 121 -11.74 1.02 -8.51
CA LYS A 121 -12.49 2.01 -7.70
C LYS A 121 -11.57 2.79 -6.75
N ARG A 122 -10.28 2.49 -6.76
CA ARG A 122 -9.25 3.01 -5.84
C ARG A 122 -8.00 3.34 -6.63
N ILE A 123 -7.52 4.58 -6.49
CA ILE A 123 -6.31 5.07 -7.14
C ILE A 123 -5.27 5.46 -6.08
N ALA A 124 -4.00 5.20 -6.37
CA ALA A 124 -2.87 5.86 -5.74
C ALA A 124 -2.30 6.87 -6.75
N LEU A 125 -2.53 8.15 -6.52
CA LEU A 125 -2.08 9.24 -7.37
C LEU A 125 -0.59 9.50 -7.13
N GLU A 126 0.21 9.51 -8.18
CA GLU A 126 1.66 9.63 -8.13
C GLU A 126 2.10 10.84 -8.96
N ALA A 127 2.94 11.73 -8.39
CA ALA A 127 3.52 12.86 -9.13
C ALA A 127 4.93 13.19 -8.65
N GLY A 128 5.81 13.52 -9.60
CA GLY A 128 7.13 14.08 -9.30
C GLY A 128 7.05 15.47 -8.66
N GLU A 129 8.13 15.88 -7.98
CA GLU A 129 8.21 17.17 -7.28
C GLU A 129 8.82 18.23 -8.19
N ASP A 130 7.99 19.13 -8.71
CA ASP A 130 8.44 20.31 -9.44
C ASP A 130 7.47 21.48 -9.17
N PRO A 131 7.85 22.47 -8.34
CA PRO A 131 6.96 23.57 -7.98
C PRO A 131 6.46 24.42 -9.15
N ASN A 132 7.16 24.42 -10.28
CA ASN A 132 6.79 25.23 -11.46
C ASN A 132 5.92 24.42 -12.42
N ASN A 133 6.33 23.20 -12.75
CA ASN A 133 5.64 22.38 -13.73
C ASN A 133 4.49 21.58 -13.12
N CYS A 134 4.63 21.11 -11.88
CA CYS A 134 3.67 20.29 -11.13
C CYS A 134 3.33 20.94 -9.77
N PRO A 135 2.80 22.19 -9.75
CA PRO A 135 2.40 22.84 -8.51
C PRO A 135 1.28 22.05 -7.83
N LEU A 136 1.12 22.23 -6.51
CA LEU A 136 0.05 21.55 -5.78
C LEU A 136 -1.34 21.85 -6.35
N ASP A 137 -1.59 23.07 -6.81
CA ASP A 137 -2.89 23.44 -7.39
C ASP A 137 -3.26 22.56 -8.60
N TYR A 138 -2.28 22.14 -9.39
CA TYR A 138 -2.50 21.16 -10.47
C TYR A 138 -2.87 19.77 -9.93
N VAL A 139 -2.24 19.33 -8.84
CA VAL A 139 -2.56 18.06 -8.18
C VAL A 139 -3.98 18.10 -7.59
N LEU A 140 -4.38 19.23 -7.00
CA LEU A 140 -5.73 19.43 -6.47
C LEU A 140 -6.77 19.41 -7.60
N GLU A 141 -6.50 20.09 -8.72
CA GLU A 141 -7.34 20.05 -9.91
C GLU A 141 -7.44 18.62 -10.48
N ALA A 142 -6.33 17.87 -10.50
CA ALA A 142 -6.32 16.47 -10.92
C ALA A 142 -7.21 15.59 -10.03
N ILE A 143 -7.17 15.78 -8.70
CA ILE A 143 -8.03 15.07 -7.74
C ILE A 143 -9.51 15.38 -8.03
N ASP A 144 -9.85 16.66 -8.23
CA ASP A 144 -11.21 17.10 -8.58
C ASP A 144 -11.68 16.45 -9.89
N THR A 145 -10.82 16.45 -10.91
CA THR A 145 -11.09 15.79 -12.19
C THR A 145 -11.33 14.29 -12.00
N ILE A 146 -10.47 13.57 -11.29
CA ILE A 146 -10.60 12.12 -11.08
C ILE A 146 -11.93 11.78 -10.40
N TYR A 147 -12.32 12.50 -9.35
CA TYR A 147 -13.61 12.27 -8.68
C TYR A 147 -14.82 12.68 -9.53
N SER A 148 -14.65 13.61 -10.48
CA SER A 148 -15.73 14.02 -11.40
C SER A 148 -16.04 12.99 -12.48
N VAL A 149 -15.07 12.13 -12.84
CA VAL A 149 -15.26 11.11 -13.86
C VAL A 149 -16.22 10.04 -13.35
N LYS A 150 -17.24 9.77 -14.16
CA LYS A 150 -18.18 8.68 -13.98
C LYS A 150 -18.45 8.04 -15.33
N THR A 151 -18.16 6.76 -15.45
CA THR A 151 -18.62 5.94 -16.57
C THR A 151 -19.88 5.18 -16.18
N ASN A 152 -20.54 4.51 -17.14
CA ASN A 152 -21.77 3.78 -16.87
C ASN A 152 -21.59 2.71 -15.78
N ASP A 153 -20.39 2.10 -15.72
CA ASP A 153 -20.10 0.94 -14.88
C ASP A 153 -18.95 1.21 -13.88
N GLY A 154 -18.50 2.47 -13.76
CA GLY A 154 -17.29 2.83 -13.04
C GLY A 154 -17.34 4.20 -12.36
N ASN A 155 -16.76 4.23 -11.16
CA ASN A 155 -16.47 5.45 -10.43
C ASN A 155 -15.26 5.25 -9.52
N ILE A 156 -14.32 6.19 -9.50
CA ILE A 156 -13.27 6.21 -8.47
C ILE A 156 -13.86 6.70 -7.15
N ARG A 157 -13.68 5.89 -6.10
CA ARG A 157 -14.31 6.08 -4.78
C ARG A 157 -13.31 6.43 -3.67
N ARG A 158 -12.01 6.34 -3.93
CA ARG A 158 -10.94 6.76 -3.02
C ARG A 158 -9.66 7.03 -3.79
N ILE A 159 -9.06 8.19 -3.53
CA ILE A 159 -7.76 8.57 -4.06
C ILE A 159 -6.77 8.67 -2.90
N ASN A 160 -5.79 7.78 -2.85
CA ASN A 160 -4.60 8.00 -2.04
C ASN A 160 -3.65 8.90 -2.83
N VAL A 161 -2.87 9.74 -2.15
CA VAL A 161 -2.00 10.72 -2.81
C VAL A 161 -0.56 10.51 -2.34
N ASN A 162 0.35 10.28 -3.28
CA ASN A 162 1.78 10.21 -3.09
C ASN A 162 2.45 11.38 -3.82
N VAL A 163 2.72 12.43 -3.04
CA VAL A 163 3.45 13.62 -3.47
C VAL A 163 4.49 13.96 -2.41
N ALA A 164 5.54 14.68 -2.81
CA ALA A 164 6.65 15.03 -1.93
C ALA A 164 6.21 15.78 -0.66
N ALA A 165 7.09 15.74 0.35
CA ALA A 165 6.89 16.39 1.62
C ALA A 165 6.57 17.88 1.43
N THR A 166 5.49 18.37 2.05
CA THR A 166 5.03 19.75 1.85
C THR A 166 4.58 20.40 3.16
N THR A 167 4.02 21.60 3.09
CA THR A 167 3.64 22.41 4.26
C THR A 167 2.30 21.98 4.84
N VAL A 168 2.02 22.35 6.10
CA VAL A 168 0.71 22.15 6.75
C VAL A 168 -0.42 22.79 5.92
N GLU A 169 -0.20 23.97 5.33
CA GLU A 169 -1.18 24.64 4.47
C GLU A 169 -1.54 23.78 3.25
N ASN A 170 -0.52 23.22 2.60
CA ASN A 170 -0.69 22.36 1.44
C ASN A 170 -1.38 21.03 1.79
N TYR A 171 -1.06 20.46 2.95
CA TYR A 171 -1.80 19.30 3.46
C TYR A 171 -3.25 19.62 3.81
N LYS A 172 -3.58 20.82 4.30
CA LYS A 172 -4.97 21.23 4.51
C LYS A 172 -5.74 21.26 3.20
N LYS A 173 -5.14 21.83 2.14
CA LYS A 173 -5.74 21.82 0.79
C LYS A 173 -6.00 20.40 0.29
N LEU A 174 -5.08 19.46 0.55
CA LEU A 174 -5.30 18.04 0.23
C LEU A 174 -6.43 17.43 1.06
N LYS A 175 -6.50 17.72 2.37
CA LYS A 175 -7.59 17.28 3.25
C LYS A 175 -8.95 17.79 2.77
N ASP A 176 -9.02 19.05 2.34
CA ASP A 176 -10.22 19.69 1.80
C ASP A 176 -10.70 19.08 0.46
N ARG A 177 -9.91 18.19 -0.15
CA ARG A 177 -10.24 17.41 -1.35
C ARG A 177 -10.52 15.95 -1.08
N ASP A 178 -10.83 15.61 0.16
CA ASP A 178 -11.30 14.28 0.52
C ASP A 178 -10.36 13.15 0.04
N ILE A 179 -9.05 13.36 0.24
CA ILE A 179 -8.06 12.30 -0.03
C ILE A 179 -8.23 11.15 0.95
N GLY A 180 -7.96 9.93 0.48
CA GLY A 180 -8.02 8.72 1.29
C GLY A 180 -6.83 8.58 2.23
N THR A 181 -5.62 8.45 1.69
CA THR A 181 -4.39 8.33 2.47
C THR A 181 -3.32 9.20 1.86
N TYR A 182 -2.64 10.00 2.66
CA TYR A 182 -1.39 10.64 2.23
C TYR A 182 -0.25 9.64 2.38
N ILE A 183 0.38 9.29 1.27
CA ILE A 183 1.49 8.34 1.20
C ILE A 183 2.78 9.12 1.02
N LEU A 184 3.79 8.79 1.81
CA LEU A 184 5.15 9.29 1.63
C LEU A 184 6.14 8.22 2.06
N PHE A 185 7.07 7.89 1.18
CA PHE A 185 8.15 6.98 1.55
C PHE A 185 9.26 7.80 2.18
N GLN A 186 9.71 7.39 3.36
CA GLN A 186 10.95 7.92 3.93
C GLN A 186 12.15 7.56 3.03
N GLU A 187 11.99 6.52 2.21
CA GLU A 187 13.01 5.92 1.34
C GLU A 187 14.06 5.16 2.15
N THR A 188 14.78 5.88 3.00
CA THR A 188 15.75 5.35 3.95
C THR A 188 15.74 6.20 5.22
N TYR A 189 15.66 5.53 6.36
CA TYR A 189 15.78 6.14 7.68
C TYR A 189 17.23 6.42 8.06
N HIS A 190 18.21 5.79 7.41
CA HIS A 190 19.62 6.01 7.68
C HIS A 190 20.09 7.33 7.07
N ARG A 191 20.35 8.34 7.92
CA ARG A 191 20.63 9.71 7.46
C ARG A 191 21.81 9.81 6.48
N PRO A 192 22.98 9.18 6.72
CA PRO A 192 24.08 9.24 5.77
C PRO A 192 23.69 8.70 4.38
N THR A 193 22.93 7.60 4.32
CA THR A 193 22.42 7.09 3.03
C THR A 193 21.42 8.06 2.42
N TYR A 194 20.51 8.63 3.21
CA TYR A 194 19.52 9.59 2.71
C TYR A 194 20.18 10.79 2.03
N GLU A 195 21.18 11.42 2.68
CA GLU A 195 21.89 12.59 2.15
C GLU A 195 22.64 12.26 0.84
N VAL A 196 23.24 11.06 0.78
CA VAL A 196 23.89 10.57 -0.45
C VAL A 196 22.90 10.29 -1.57
N MET A 197 21.70 9.79 -1.24
CA MET A 197 20.68 9.45 -2.23
C MET A 197 19.91 10.66 -2.75
N HIS A 198 19.91 11.77 -2.01
CA HIS A 198 19.12 12.98 -2.30
C HIS A 198 19.98 14.26 -2.32
N THR A 199 21.13 14.21 -2.98
CA THR A 199 22.13 15.29 -2.98
C THR A 199 21.68 16.51 -3.79
N ASP A 200 21.81 17.72 -3.22
CA ASP A 200 21.54 19.00 -3.89
C ASP A 200 20.13 19.14 -4.49
N CYS A 201 19.10 18.70 -3.75
CA CYS A 201 17.70 18.80 -4.19
C CYS A 201 16.73 19.18 -3.07
N LEU A 202 15.47 19.48 -3.43
CA LEU A 202 14.41 19.86 -2.48
C LEU A 202 14.15 18.74 -1.44
N LYS A 203 14.14 17.49 -1.91
CA LYS A 203 14.01 16.30 -1.08
C LYS A 203 15.23 16.04 -0.18
N GLY A 204 16.37 16.71 -0.41
CA GLY A 204 17.61 16.47 0.33
C GLY A 204 17.56 16.78 1.83
N ASN A 205 16.57 17.54 2.31
CA ASN A 205 16.42 17.83 3.72
C ASN A 205 15.74 16.67 4.49
N TYR A 206 16.58 15.82 5.10
CA TYR A 206 16.15 14.67 5.88
C TYR A 206 15.08 15.00 6.94
N GLU A 207 15.28 16.05 7.74
CA GLU A 207 14.35 16.40 8.83
C GLU A 207 13.01 16.90 8.30
N TYR A 208 13.04 17.71 7.23
CA TYR A 208 11.82 18.21 6.60
C TYR A 208 10.99 17.07 6.01
N HIS A 209 11.65 16.08 5.43
CA HIS A 209 11.01 14.89 4.88
C HIS A 209 10.48 13.97 5.98
N LEU A 210 11.29 13.69 7.01
CA LEU A 210 10.92 12.84 8.14
C LEU A 210 9.70 13.38 8.91
N THR A 211 9.64 14.69 9.12
CA THR A 211 8.54 15.35 9.84
C THR A 211 7.32 15.68 8.97
N ALA A 212 7.25 15.18 7.73
CA ALA A 212 6.14 15.44 6.83
C ALA A 212 4.81 14.87 7.36
N PHE A 213 4.82 13.69 8.00
CA PHE A 213 3.61 13.11 8.57
C PHE A 213 3.09 13.90 9.78
N ASP A 214 3.98 14.47 10.60
CA ASP A 214 3.57 15.40 11.65
C ASP A 214 2.77 16.58 11.06
N ARG A 215 3.27 17.18 9.97
CA ARG A 215 2.59 18.29 9.28
C ARG A 215 1.28 17.85 8.62
N ALA A 216 1.22 16.63 8.07
CA ALA A 216 0.00 16.08 7.49
C ALA A 216 -1.09 15.84 8.55
N MET A 217 -0.71 15.27 9.70
CA MET A 217 -1.64 15.04 10.81
C MET A 217 -2.08 16.34 11.49
N GLU A 218 -1.19 17.34 11.61
CA GLU A 218 -1.53 18.70 12.05
C GLU A 218 -2.53 19.39 11.11
N ALA A 219 -2.52 19.04 9.83
CA ALA A 219 -3.49 19.51 8.84
C ALA A 219 -4.82 18.72 8.87
N GLY A 220 -4.94 17.68 9.69
CA GLY A 220 -6.13 16.84 9.83
C GLY A 220 -6.18 15.62 8.90
N ILE A 221 -5.07 15.28 8.22
CA ILE A 221 -4.95 14.01 7.49
C ILE A 221 -4.61 12.92 8.50
N ASP A 222 -5.60 12.11 8.84
CA ASP A 222 -5.56 11.07 9.87
C ASP A 222 -5.20 9.68 9.35
N ASP A 223 -5.36 9.44 8.04
CA ASP A 223 -4.85 8.27 7.34
C ASP A 223 -3.55 8.64 6.60
N VAL A 224 -2.40 8.20 7.14
CA VAL A 224 -1.09 8.34 6.49
C VAL A 224 -0.45 6.99 6.18
N GLY A 225 0.34 6.93 5.10
CA GLY A 225 0.96 5.71 4.60
C GLY A 225 2.48 5.84 4.46
N ALA A 226 3.23 5.14 5.28
CA ALA A 226 4.69 5.12 5.19
C ALA A 226 5.20 4.14 4.12
N GLY A 227 6.47 4.28 3.77
CA GLY A 227 7.21 3.25 3.04
C GLY A 227 8.72 3.43 3.16
N VAL A 228 9.42 2.33 2.92
CA VAL A 228 10.89 2.25 2.83
C VAL A 228 11.20 1.65 1.46
N LEU A 229 12.17 2.22 0.76
CA LEU A 229 12.70 1.64 -0.47
C LEU A 229 13.78 0.62 -0.12
N PHE A 230 13.37 -0.63 0.10
CA PHE A 230 14.28 -1.70 0.50
C PHE A 230 15.30 -1.98 -0.60
N GLY A 231 16.59 -1.90 -0.26
CA GLY A 231 17.68 -1.87 -1.25
C GLY A 231 18.66 -0.72 -1.01
N LEU A 232 18.21 0.39 -0.43
CA LEU A 232 19.06 1.56 -0.20
C LEU A 232 20.03 1.39 0.98
N TYR A 233 19.59 0.72 2.04
CA TYR A 233 20.39 0.45 3.24
C TYR A 233 19.97 -0.88 3.89
N ASP A 234 20.64 -1.27 4.97
CA ASP A 234 20.32 -2.49 5.73
C ASP A 234 18.85 -2.51 6.17
N TYR A 235 18.10 -3.49 5.68
CA TYR A 235 16.67 -3.64 5.94
C TYR A 235 16.35 -3.76 7.43
N LYS A 236 17.28 -4.27 8.25
CA LYS A 236 17.06 -4.42 9.69
C LYS A 236 17.00 -3.07 10.38
N PHE A 237 17.91 -2.17 10.00
CA PHE A 237 17.91 -0.78 10.43
C PHE A 237 16.62 -0.08 9.98
N GLU A 238 16.26 -0.27 8.71
CA GLU A 238 15.09 0.40 8.12
C GLU A 238 13.77 -0.01 8.76
N VAL A 239 13.59 -1.30 9.08
CA VAL A 239 12.39 -1.76 9.80
C VAL A 239 12.33 -1.13 11.18
N LEU A 240 13.43 -1.07 11.93
CA LEU A 240 13.43 -0.43 13.25
C LEU A 240 13.13 1.07 13.17
N GLY A 241 13.70 1.78 12.19
CA GLY A 241 13.39 3.18 11.92
C GLY A 241 11.89 3.38 11.61
N LEU A 242 11.32 2.53 10.78
CA LEU A 242 9.90 2.53 10.45
C LEU A 242 9.02 2.31 11.70
N MET A 243 9.40 1.40 12.59
CA MET A 243 8.66 1.12 13.82
C MET A 243 8.78 2.26 14.85
N MET A 244 9.94 2.92 14.92
CA MET A 244 10.11 4.15 15.72
C MET A 244 9.23 5.28 15.20
N HIS A 245 9.13 5.44 13.88
CA HIS A 245 8.25 6.44 13.27
C HIS A 245 6.77 6.13 13.56
N ASN A 246 6.34 4.88 13.40
CA ASN A 246 4.96 4.50 13.73
C ASN A 246 4.62 4.80 15.19
N ALA A 247 5.51 4.42 16.12
CA ALA A 247 5.32 4.66 17.54
C ALA A 247 5.27 6.16 17.89
N HIS A 248 6.08 7.00 17.22
CA HIS A 248 6.01 8.46 17.37
C HIS A 248 4.62 9.00 17.01
N LEU A 249 4.05 8.56 15.88
CA LEU A 249 2.72 9.01 15.46
C LEU A 249 1.63 8.51 16.42
N GLU A 250 1.68 7.25 16.84
CA GLU A 250 0.76 6.72 17.86
C GLU A 250 0.83 7.50 19.17
N GLN A 251 2.04 7.85 19.63
CA GLN A 251 2.25 8.59 20.87
C GLN A 251 1.77 10.04 20.77
N LYS A 252 2.05 10.72 19.65
CA LYS A 252 1.78 12.15 19.49
C LYS A 252 0.34 12.44 19.04
N TYR A 253 -0.24 11.57 18.20
CA TYR A 253 -1.53 11.80 17.54
C TYR A 253 -2.58 10.73 17.87
N GLY A 254 -2.24 9.70 18.64
CA GLY A 254 -3.16 8.62 19.04
C GLY A 254 -3.39 7.55 17.96
N VAL A 255 -2.80 7.71 16.78
CA VAL A 255 -2.87 6.76 15.66
C VAL A 255 -1.56 6.71 14.89
N GLY A 256 -1.15 5.51 14.49
CA GLY A 256 0.04 5.26 13.68
C GLY A 256 -0.26 5.29 12.18
N PHE A 257 0.56 4.59 11.40
CA PHE A 257 0.33 4.45 9.97
C PHE A 257 -0.94 3.64 9.67
N HIS A 258 -1.74 4.14 8.73
CA HIS A 258 -2.84 3.38 8.12
C HIS A 258 -2.29 2.26 7.23
N THR A 259 -1.22 2.55 6.48
CA THR A 259 -0.53 1.58 5.62
C THR A 259 0.98 1.71 5.67
N ILE A 260 1.67 0.59 5.44
CA ILE A 260 3.09 0.53 5.13
C ILE A 260 3.26 -0.08 3.74
N SER A 261 3.89 0.65 2.84
CA SER A 261 4.37 0.15 1.56
C SER A 261 5.76 -0.44 1.71
N VAL A 262 5.99 -1.59 1.07
CA VAL A 262 7.28 -2.30 1.12
C VAL A 262 7.94 -2.43 -0.26
N PRO A 263 8.16 -1.33 -1.03
CA PRO A 263 8.78 -1.44 -2.34
C PRO A 263 10.23 -1.91 -2.23
N ARG A 264 10.62 -2.93 -3.00
CA ARG A 264 12.04 -3.18 -3.29
C ARG A 264 12.53 -2.23 -4.38
N LEU A 265 13.80 -1.87 -4.29
CA LEU A 265 14.50 -1.20 -5.36
C LEU A 265 14.41 -2.04 -6.64
N LYS A 266 14.14 -1.38 -7.76
CA LYS A 266 14.04 -1.98 -9.09
C LYS A 266 14.92 -1.18 -10.03
N LYS A 267 15.34 -1.82 -11.13
CA LYS A 267 16.02 -1.13 -12.21
C LYS A 267 15.13 -0.01 -12.75
N ALA A 268 15.77 1.10 -13.08
CA ALA A 268 15.14 2.28 -13.64
C ALA A 268 16.14 3.01 -14.55
N GLU A 269 15.68 3.97 -15.34
CA GLU A 269 16.55 4.78 -16.19
C GLU A 269 17.68 5.45 -15.39
N GLY A 270 18.91 5.39 -15.91
CA GLY A 270 20.07 6.03 -15.28
C GLY A 270 20.63 5.33 -14.03
N MET A 271 20.16 4.12 -13.68
CA MET A 271 20.73 3.34 -12.59
C MET A 271 20.58 1.82 -12.79
N ASP A 272 21.56 1.07 -12.30
CA ASP A 272 21.52 -0.39 -12.23
C ASP A 272 21.54 -0.86 -10.76
N LEU A 273 20.99 -2.05 -10.49
CA LEU A 273 20.83 -2.57 -9.13
C LEU A 273 22.17 -2.91 -8.45
N ASP A 274 23.23 -3.17 -9.22
CA ASP A 274 24.57 -3.46 -8.72
C ASP A 274 25.25 -2.25 -8.06
N MET A 275 24.74 -1.04 -8.31
CA MET A 275 25.15 0.18 -7.63
C MET A 275 24.75 0.21 -6.14
N PHE A 276 23.89 -0.71 -5.70
CA PHE A 276 23.29 -0.72 -4.37
C PHE A 276 23.68 -2.00 -3.62
N PRO A 277 24.42 -1.91 -2.51
CA PRO A 277 24.96 -3.10 -1.83
C PRO A 277 23.94 -3.84 -0.95
N HIS A 278 22.74 -3.29 -0.78
CA HIS A 278 21.74 -3.80 0.17
C HIS A 278 20.49 -4.36 -0.52
N ILE A 279 20.60 -4.88 -1.74
CA ILE A 279 19.48 -5.54 -2.43
C ILE A 279 19.04 -6.80 -1.65
N LEU A 280 17.72 -6.96 -1.48
CA LEU A 280 17.14 -8.11 -0.79
C LEU A 280 16.77 -9.21 -1.77
N ASP A 281 17.12 -10.46 -1.43
CA ASP A 281 16.53 -11.64 -2.04
C ASP A 281 15.07 -11.85 -1.60
N ASP A 282 14.39 -12.79 -2.27
CA ASP A 282 12.96 -13.05 -2.06
C ASP A 282 12.66 -13.65 -0.67
N GLU A 283 13.53 -14.50 -0.13
CA GLU A 283 13.33 -15.10 1.20
C GLU A 283 13.43 -14.04 2.29
N THR A 284 14.46 -13.20 2.24
CA THR A 284 14.66 -12.07 3.15
C THR A 284 13.48 -11.12 3.08
N PHE A 285 12.99 -10.81 1.88
CA PHE A 285 11.86 -9.92 1.70
C PHE A 285 10.54 -10.50 2.24
N LYS A 286 10.27 -11.80 2.03
CA LYS A 286 9.11 -12.47 2.64
C LYS A 286 9.19 -12.44 4.16
N ARG A 287 10.36 -12.69 4.74
CA ARG A 287 10.59 -12.63 6.19
C ARG A 287 10.36 -11.23 6.74
N LEU A 288 10.87 -10.21 6.05
CA LEU A 288 10.62 -8.81 6.39
C LEU A 288 9.12 -8.48 6.43
N ILE A 289 8.35 -8.93 5.44
CA ILE A 289 6.90 -8.71 5.40
C ILE A 289 6.23 -9.34 6.63
N ALA A 290 6.61 -10.57 6.96
CA ALA A 290 6.08 -11.28 8.12
C ALA A 290 6.42 -10.57 9.44
N VAL A 291 7.66 -10.07 9.61
CA VAL A 291 8.05 -9.29 10.80
C VAL A 291 7.21 -8.02 10.93
N ILE A 292 7.03 -7.25 9.86
CA ILE A 292 6.21 -6.02 9.90
C ILE A 292 4.77 -6.36 10.29
N ARG A 293 4.19 -7.44 9.74
CA ARG A 293 2.84 -7.90 10.10
C ARG A 293 2.72 -8.26 11.58
N LEU A 294 3.74 -8.87 12.19
CA LEU A 294 3.74 -9.15 13.63
C LEU A 294 3.89 -7.86 14.46
N ALA A 295 4.75 -6.94 14.03
CA ALA A 295 5.07 -5.73 14.77
C ALA A 295 3.89 -4.75 14.84
N VAL A 296 3.20 -4.54 13.71
CA VAL A 296 2.07 -3.59 13.57
C VAL A 296 0.85 -4.29 12.97
N PRO A 297 0.16 -5.16 13.74
CA PRO A 297 -0.83 -6.10 13.20
C PRO A 297 -2.04 -5.43 12.54
N PHE A 298 -2.40 -4.21 12.94
CA PHE A 298 -3.56 -3.48 12.41
C PHE A 298 -3.23 -2.53 11.25
N THR A 299 -1.95 -2.29 10.96
CA THR A 299 -1.52 -1.46 9.83
C THR A 299 -1.58 -2.26 8.54
N GLY A 300 -2.25 -1.71 7.53
CA GLY A 300 -2.31 -2.33 6.21
C GLY A 300 -0.92 -2.43 5.58
N MET A 301 -0.67 -3.45 4.77
CA MET A 301 0.56 -3.54 3.98
C MET A 301 0.25 -3.54 2.49
N ILE A 302 1.01 -2.75 1.73
CA ILE A 302 0.85 -2.54 0.29
C ILE A 302 1.99 -3.24 -0.45
N LEU A 303 1.64 -4.07 -1.44
CA LEU A 303 2.58 -4.69 -2.38
C LEU A 303 2.23 -4.32 -3.82
N SER A 304 3.17 -3.71 -4.52
CA SER A 304 2.99 -3.26 -5.91
C SER A 304 3.38 -4.35 -6.93
N THR A 305 3.19 -4.04 -8.21
CA THR A 305 3.66 -4.84 -9.36
C THR A 305 5.18 -4.75 -9.58
N ARG A 306 5.93 -4.19 -8.62
CA ARG A 306 7.40 -4.34 -8.55
C ARG A 306 7.81 -5.80 -8.42
N GLU A 307 6.98 -6.63 -7.81
CA GLU A 307 7.31 -8.02 -7.52
C GLU A 307 6.74 -9.02 -8.52
N SER A 308 7.43 -10.16 -8.68
CA SER A 308 7.01 -11.26 -9.56
C SER A 308 5.68 -11.86 -9.12
N VAL A 309 5.02 -12.57 -10.04
CA VAL A 309 3.74 -13.23 -9.76
C VAL A 309 3.85 -14.20 -8.59
N GLU A 310 4.93 -14.97 -8.54
CA GLU A 310 5.21 -16.00 -7.54
C GLU A 310 5.39 -15.37 -6.15
N LEU A 311 6.27 -14.38 -6.05
CA LEU A 311 6.52 -13.69 -4.79
C LEU A 311 5.26 -12.99 -4.27
N ARG A 312 4.49 -12.37 -5.16
CA ARG A 312 3.22 -11.74 -4.77
C ARG A 312 2.21 -12.74 -4.22
N ARG A 313 2.11 -13.93 -4.81
CA ARG A 313 1.25 -15.01 -4.30
C ARG A 313 1.62 -15.37 -2.87
N GLU A 314 2.90 -15.61 -2.60
CA GLU A 314 3.39 -15.99 -1.27
C GLU A 314 3.27 -14.85 -0.25
N ALA A 315 3.68 -13.63 -0.60
CA ALA A 315 3.67 -12.48 0.29
C ALA A 315 2.26 -12.13 0.82
N ILE A 316 1.21 -12.38 0.02
CA ILE A 316 -0.18 -12.23 0.46
C ILE A 316 -0.51 -13.17 1.61
N HIS A 317 0.03 -14.39 1.64
CA HIS A 317 -0.18 -15.28 2.79
C HIS A 317 0.53 -14.78 4.07
N TYR A 318 1.58 -13.96 3.95
CA TYR A 318 2.41 -13.55 5.08
C TYR A 318 2.13 -12.16 5.64
N GLY A 319 1.22 -11.39 5.04
CA GLY A 319 0.80 -10.14 5.65
C GLY A 319 0.27 -9.06 4.72
N ILE A 320 0.45 -9.18 3.41
CA ILE A 320 -0.01 -8.15 2.47
C ILE A 320 -1.55 -8.08 2.47
N SER A 321 -2.07 -6.86 2.60
CA SER A 321 -3.51 -6.58 2.67
C SER A 321 -4.04 -5.81 1.46
N GLN A 322 -3.16 -5.11 0.74
CA GLN A 322 -3.53 -4.35 -0.46
C GLN A 322 -2.50 -4.59 -1.56
N VAL A 323 -2.97 -4.69 -2.80
CA VAL A 323 -2.13 -4.95 -3.96
C VAL A 323 -2.55 -4.12 -5.16
N SER A 324 -1.58 -3.67 -5.96
CA SER A 324 -1.90 -3.02 -7.24
C SER A 324 -2.15 -4.07 -8.34
N ALA A 325 -3.04 -3.83 -9.28
CA ALA A 325 -3.27 -4.76 -10.40
C ALA A 325 -3.39 -4.04 -11.72
N GLY A 326 -2.96 -4.68 -12.81
CA GLY A 326 -2.94 -4.07 -14.15
C GLY A 326 -2.19 -2.73 -14.20
N SER A 327 -1.19 -2.53 -13.35
CA SER A 327 -0.54 -1.22 -13.17
C SER A 327 0.18 -0.77 -14.43
N SER A 328 0.17 0.55 -14.68
CA SER A 328 1.10 1.21 -15.60
C SER A 328 1.88 2.25 -14.80
N THR A 329 3.20 2.26 -14.93
CA THR A 329 4.09 3.03 -14.04
C THR A 329 4.65 4.30 -14.68
N GLY A 330 4.17 4.67 -15.87
CA GLY A 330 4.51 5.91 -16.55
C GLY A 330 3.35 6.91 -16.64
N VAL A 331 3.68 8.16 -16.94
CA VAL A 331 2.71 9.25 -17.10
C VAL A 331 1.90 9.07 -18.38
N GLY A 332 0.58 8.92 -18.24
CA GLY A 332 -0.29 8.54 -19.37
C GLY A 332 -0.15 7.08 -19.76
N GLY A 333 0.46 6.27 -18.89
CA GLY A 333 0.86 4.91 -19.21
C GLY A 333 -0.30 3.96 -19.46
N TYR A 334 -1.53 4.27 -19.06
CA TYR A 334 -2.67 3.41 -19.36
C TYR A 334 -3.07 3.52 -20.83
N LYS A 335 -3.21 4.75 -21.34
CA LYS A 335 -3.50 5.02 -22.75
C LYS A 335 -2.36 4.57 -23.66
N GLU A 336 -1.12 4.85 -23.27
CA GLU A 336 0.06 4.41 -24.02
C GLU A 336 0.08 2.89 -24.21
N ARG A 337 -0.27 2.13 -23.16
CA ARG A 337 -0.37 0.66 -23.22
C ARG A 337 -1.46 0.19 -24.18
N GLU A 338 -2.61 0.85 -24.24
CA GLU A 338 -3.64 0.54 -25.25
C GLU A 338 -3.14 0.75 -26.68
N ASP A 339 -2.26 1.74 -26.86
CA ASP A 339 -1.64 2.06 -28.15
C ASP A 339 -0.41 1.18 -28.44
N GLY A 340 -0.10 0.20 -27.59
CA GLY A 340 1.04 -0.72 -27.75
C GLY A 340 2.40 -0.12 -27.41
N ARG A 341 2.43 1.00 -26.66
CA ARG A 341 3.65 1.68 -26.19
C ARG A 341 3.87 1.42 -24.70
N SER A 342 5.11 1.53 -24.24
CA SER A 342 5.46 1.39 -22.83
C SER A 342 6.21 2.64 -22.34
N VAL A 343 5.74 3.18 -21.22
CA VAL A 343 6.36 4.27 -20.46
C VAL A 343 6.33 3.86 -19.00
N GLU A 344 7.48 3.84 -18.33
CA GLU A 344 7.61 3.28 -16.98
C GLU A 344 8.55 4.14 -16.13
N GLN A 345 8.24 4.27 -14.83
CA GLN A 345 9.16 4.84 -13.84
C GLN A 345 10.22 3.80 -13.41
N PHE A 346 9.82 2.53 -13.39
CA PHE A 346 10.62 1.37 -13.00
C PHE A 346 10.06 0.11 -13.67
N ASP A 347 10.90 -0.91 -13.82
CA ASP A 347 10.53 -2.19 -14.43
C ASP A 347 9.39 -2.88 -13.66
N VAL A 348 8.25 -3.04 -14.33
CA VAL A 348 7.12 -3.83 -13.82
C VAL A 348 7.46 -5.33 -13.91
N SER A 349 7.19 -6.11 -12.87
CA SER A 349 7.44 -7.56 -12.84
C SER A 349 6.16 -8.41 -12.93
N ASP A 350 4.99 -7.78 -12.78
CA ASP A 350 3.70 -8.43 -12.92
C ASP A 350 2.80 -7.62 -13.88
N HIS A 351 2.76 -8.07 -15.13
CA HIS A 351 2.03 -7.43 -16.23
C HIS A 351 0.61 -7.98 -16.40
N ARG A 352 0.14 -8.87 -15.50
CA ARG A 352 -1.19 -9.45 -15.59
C ARG A 352 -2.28 -8.37 -15.53
N SER A 353 -3.32 -8.56 -16.31
CA SER A 353 -4.54 -7.76 -16.25
C SER A 353 -5.21 -7.88 -14.88
N PRO A 354 -6.05 -6.90 -14.48
CA PRO A 354 -6.81 -7.00 -13.24
C PRO A 354 -7.65 -8.27 -13.15
N LEU A 355 -8.25 -8.69 -14.26
CA LEU A 355 -9.06 -9.90 -14.35
C LEU A 355 -8.24 -11.16 -14.00
N GLU A 356 -7.03 -11.29 -14.56
CA GLU A 356 -6.13 -12.41 -14.25
C GLU A 356 -5.64 -12.39 -12.80
N VAL A 357 -5.40 -11.21 -12.23
CA VAL A 357 -5.06 -11.07 -10.82
C VAL A 357 -6.23 -11.50 -9.94
N VAL A 358 -7.46 -11.07 -10.24
CA VAL A 358 -8.68 -11.46 -9.53
C VAL A 358 -8.88 -12.97 -9.59
N LYS A 359 -8.80 -13.60 -10.77
CA LYS A 359 -8.89 -15.06 -10.92
C LYS A 359 -7.81 -15.79 -10.10
N SER A 360 -6.57 -15.31 -10.15
CA SER A 360 -5.46 -15.88 -9.40
C SER A 360 -5.69 -15.81 -7.88
N LEU A 361 -6.24 -14.71 -7.37
CA LEU A 361 -6.58 -14.55 -5.96
C LEU A 361 -7.71 -15.50 -5.54
N LEU A 362 -8.77 -15.61 -6.33
CA LEU A 362 -9.88 -16.53 -6.06
C LEU A 362 -9.43 -17.99 -6.05
N ALA A 363 -8.55 -18.38 -6.98
CA ALA A 363 -7.98 -19.73 -7.02
C ALA A 363 -7.15 -20.08 -5.76
N GLN A 364 -6.62 -19.07 -5.06
CA GLN A 364 -5.91 -19.21 -3.79
C GLN A 364 -6.83 -19.08 -2.56
N GLY A 365 -8.14 -18.91 -2.77
CA GLY A 365 -9.12 -18.73 -1.70
C GLY A 365 -9.16 -17.32 -1.10
N PHE A 366 -8.56 -16.33 -1.76
CA PHE A 366 -8.64 -14.92 -1.39
C PHE A 366 -9.86 -14.24 -2.02
N VAL A 367 -10.35 -13.19 -1.36
CA VAL A 367 -11.45 -12.32 -1.80
C VAL A 367 -10.87 -10.97 -2.22
N PRO A 368 -10.71 -10.70 -3.52
CA PRO A 368 -10.38 -9.38 -4.02
C PRO A 368 -11.46 -8.37 -3.60
N SER A 369 -11.05 -7.17 -3.20
CA SER A 369 -11.98 -6.15 -2.72
C SER A 369 -11.66 -4.78 -3.29
N TYR A 370 -12.70 -4.04 -3.66
CA TYR A 370 -12.61 -2.64 -4.08
C TYR A 370 -13.23 -1.71 -3.04
N CYS A 371 -13.35 -2.17 -1.79
CA CYS A 371 -14.05 -1.48 -0.71
C CYS A 371 -13.45 -0.09 -0.42
N THR A 372 -14.33 0.90 -0.27
CA THR A 372 -14.02 2.27 0.16
C THR A 372 -14.93 2.74 1.31
N ALA A 373 -15.67 1.81 1.93
CA ALA A 373 -16.73 2.10 2.91
C ALA A 373 -16.24 2.86 4.15
N CYS A 374 -15.07 2.48 4.70
CA CYS A 374 -14.52 3.12 5.90
C CYS A 374 -14.40 4.63 5.73
N TYR A 375 -13.86 5.07 4.59
CA TYR A 375 -13.67 6.47 4.27
C TYR A 375 -15.01 7.24 4.29
N ARG A 376 -16.02 6.71 3.61
CA ARG A 376 -17.33 7.34 3.43
C ARG A 376 -18.23 7.28 4.66
N SER A 377 -17.89 6.42 5.61
CA SER A 377 -18.57 6.29 6.90
C SER A 377 -17.86 7.08 8.02
N GLY A 378 -16.83 7.87 7.70
CA GLY A 378 -16.05 8.61 8.70
C GLY A 378 -15.25 7.71 9.65
N ARG A 379 -14.88 6.50 9.19
CA ARG A 379 -14.02 5.53 9.90
C ARG A 379 -12.58 5.67 9.38
N THR A 380 -11.95 6.78 9.73
CA THR A 380 -10.55 7.11 9.45
C THR A 380 -9.78 7.24 10.77
N GLY A 381 -8.45 7.19 10.73
CA GLY A 381 -7.63 7.41 11.93
C GLY A 381 -7.97 6.50 13.11
N ASP A 382 -8.21 7.10 14.28
CA ASP A 382 -8.48 6.40 15.54
C ASP A 382 -9.75 5.54 15.49
N ARG A 383 -10.79 6.00 14.78
CA ARG A 383 -12.06 5.25 14.63
C ARG A 383 -11.87 3.97 13.84
N PHE A 384 -11.05 4.00 12.79
CA PHE A 384 -10.66 2.79 12.07
C PHE A 384 -9.91 1.83 12.99
N MET A 385 -8.93 2.34 13.75
CA MET A 385 -8.15 1.50 14.66
C MET A 385 -8.99 0.90 15.78
N GLN A 386 -9.99 1.61 16.31
CA GLN A 386 -10.94 1.07 17.28
C GLN A 386 -11.73 -0.10 16.68
N LEU A 387 -12.25 0.04 15.46
CA LEU A 387 -12.95 -1.05 14.75
C LEU A 387 -12.04 -2.26 14.50
N ALA A 388 -10.80 -2.01 14.08
CA ALA A 388 -9.82 -3.06 13.81
C ALA A 388 -9.45 -3.83 15.09
N LYS A 389 -9.18 -3.11 16.18
CA LYS A 389 -8.78 -3.68 17.49
C LYS A 389 -9.92 -4.36 18.23
N SER A 390 -11.18 -4.00 17.96
CA SER A 390 -12.34 -4.62 18.64
C SER A 390 -12.65 -6.04 18.15
N GLY A 391 -12.01 -6.53 17.08
CA GLY A 391 -12.34 -7.79 16.43
C GLY A 391 -13.63 -7.77 15.58
N ASN A 392 -14.37 -6.65 15.56
CA ASN A 392 -15.60 -6.52 14.78
C ASN A 392 -15.34 -6.16 13.31
N ILE A 393 -14.08 -5.98 12.92
CA ILE A 393 -13.70 -5.63 11.54
C ILE A 393 -14.25 -6.62 10.51
N HIS A 394 -14.40 -7.91 10.85
CA HIS A 394 -14.97 -8.92 9.94
C HIS A 394 -16.44 -8.69 9.65
N ASN A 395 -17.20 -8.17 10.60
CA ASN A 395 -18.62 -7.85 10.42
C ASN A 395 -18.85 -6.64 9.49
N VAL A 396 -17.79 -5.95 9.09
CA VAL A 396 -17.90 -4.78 8.21
C VAL A 396 -17.07 -4.95 6.94
N CYS A 397 -15.79 -5.32 7.07
CA CYS A 397 -14.90 -5.45 5.93
C CYS A 397 -15.18 -6.70 5.07
N SER A 398 -15.60 -7.83 5.66
CA SER A 398 -15.93 -9.03 4.86
C SER A 398 -17.17 -8.83 3.99
N PRO A 399 -18.33 -8.37 4.53
CA PRO A 399 -19.48 -8.07 3.69
C PRO A 399 -19.16 -7.07 2.57
N ASN A 400 -18.45 -5.99 2.90
CA ASN A 400 -18.07 -4.99 1.90
C ASN A 400 -17.14 -5.56 0.83
N ALA A 401 -16.20 -6.44 1.19
CA ALA A 401 -15.36 -7.11 0.21
C ALA A 401 -16.17 -7.97 -0.76
N LEU A 402 -17.10 -8.77 -0.23
CA LEU A 402 -17.97 -9.64 -1.03
C LEU A 402 -18.90 -8.84 -1.95
N MET A 403 -19.48 -7.73 -1.47
CA MET A 403 -20.29 -6.85 -2.31
C MET A 403 -19.46 -6.22 -3.42
N THR A 404 -18.29 -5.67 -3.11
CA THR A 404 -17.44 -5.07 -4.16
C THR A 404 -16.86 -6.09 -5.15
N LEU A 405 -16.66 -7.34 -4.71
CA LEU A 405 -16.29 -8.43 -5.62
C LEU A 405 -17.46 -8.78 -6.53
N MET A 406 -18.69 -8.86 -6.01
CA MET A 406 -19.88 -9.09 -6.83
C MET A 406 -20.07 -7.99 -7.88
N GLU A 407 -19.90 -6.71 -7.50
CA GLU A 407 -19.92 -5.59 -8.45
C GLU A 407 -18.89 -5.80 -9.56
N TYR A 408 -17.63 -6.10 -9.20
CA TYR A 408 -16.58 -6.33 -10.18
C TYR A 408 -16.91 -7.49 -11.13
N VAL A 409 -17.42 -8.59 -10.58
CA VAL A 409 -17.78 -9.80 -11.33
C VAL A 409 -18.91 -9.51 -12.31
N GLU A 410 -19.93 -8.74 -11.91
CA GLU A 410 -21.04 -8.42 -12.80
C GLU A 410 -20.64 -7.49 -13.94
N ASP A 411 -19.86 -6.46 -13.61
CA ASP A 411 -19.50 -5.38 -14.55
C ASP A 411 -18.35 -5.77 -15.49
N PHE A 412 -17.36 -6.52 -15.00
CA PHE A 412 -16.09 -6.75 -15.72
C PHE A 412 -15.72 -8.24 -15.85
N GLY A 413 -16.46 -9.14 -15.21
CA GLY A 413 -16.13 -10.56 -15.21
C GLY A 413 -16.52 -11.28 -16.50
N ASP A 414 -15.61 -12.13 -17.00
CA ASP A 414 -15.92 -13.09 -18.04
C ASP A 414 -16.74 -14.29 -17.50
N SER A 415 -17.19 -15.18 -18.39
CA SER A 415 -18.05 -16.32 -18.01
C SER A 415 -17.42 -17.23 -16.96
N GLU A 416 -16.10 -17.42 -17.01
CA GLU A 416 -15.36 -18.24 -16.04
C GLU A 416 -15.33 -17.58 -14.66
N LEU A 417 -15.01 -16.28 -14.61
CA LEU A 417 -14.99 -15.53 -13.36
C LEU A 417 -16.39 -15.46 -12.76
N LYS A 418 -17.43 -15.19 -13.56
CA LYS A 418 -18.82 -15.13 -13.09
C LYS A 418 -19.25 -16.41 -12.40
N SER A 419 -18.91 -17.58 -12.96
CA SER A 419 -19.26 -18.86 -12.34
C SER A 419 -18.49 -19.09 -11.03
N SER A 420 -17.16 -18.97 -11.07
CA SER A 420 -16.30 -19.30 -9.93
C SER A 420 -16.40 -18.32 -8.77
N ALA A 421 -16.52 -17.01 -9.06
CA ALA A 421 -16.60 -15.99 -8.03
C ALA A 421 -17.94 -16.00 -7.30
N LYS A 422 -19.07 -16.21 -7.99
CA LYS A 422 -20.39 -16.25 -7.34
C LYS A 422 -20.49 -17.36 -6.31
N GLU A 423 -20.02 -18.56 -6.66
CA GLU A 423 -19.97 -19.69 -5.72
C GLU A 423 -19.14 -19.33 -4.48
N LEU A 424 -17.94 -18.77 -4.68
CA LEU A 424 -17.08 -18.33 -3.59
C LEU A 424 -17.74 -17.23 -2.74
N ILE A 425 -18.36 -16.23 -3.36
CA ILE A 425 -19.00 -15.11 -2.65
C ILE A 425 -20.07 -15.61 -1.68
N TYR A 426 -20.99 -16.44 -2.16
CA TYR A 426 -22.06 -16.97 -1.32
C TYR A 426 -21.51 -17.94 -0.26
N LYS A 427 -20.50 -18.76 -0.59
CA LYS A 427 -19.82 -19.62 0.38
C LYS A 427 -19.12 -18.82 1.50
N GLU A 428 -18.48 -17.71 1.18
CA GLU A 428 -17.85 -16.83 2.19
C GLU A 428 -18.90 -16.06 2.99
N ALA A 429 -20.01 -15.64 2.37
CA ALA A 429 -21.12 -14.99 3.07
C ALA A 429 -21.73 -15.90 4.15
N GLU A 430 -21.79 -17.21 3.90
CA GLU A 430 -22.28 -18.21 4.87
C GLU A 430 -21.43 -18.29 6.14
N LYS A 431 -20.14 -17.92 6.09
CA LYS A 431 -19.23 -17.94 7.25
C LYS A 431 -19.44 -16.78 8.22
N LEU A 432 -20.26 -15.78 7.88
CA LEU A 432 -20.53 -14.66 8.78
C LEU A 432 -21.37 -15.12 9.97
N GLU A 433 -20.83 -14.96 11.17
CA GLU A 433 -21.50 -15.36 12.42
C GLU A 433 -22.65 -14.42 12.81
N ASN A 434 -22.60 -13.16 12.38
CA ASN A 434 -23.64 -12.18 12.69
C ASN A 434 -24.80 -12.29 11.69
N GLU A 435 -25.87 -12.97 12.10
CA GLU A 435 -27.06 -13.23 11.27
C GLU A 435 -27.71 -11.95 10.69
N LYS A 436 -27.70 -10.82 11.41
CA LYS A 436 -28.25 -9.56 10.88
C LYS A 436 -27.41 -9.01 9.74
N VAL A 437 -26.08 -9.04 9.91
CA VAL A 437 -25.12 -8.60 8.88
C VAL A 437 -25.18 -9.55 7.67
N LYS A 438 -25.26 -10.86 7.92
CA LYS A 438 -25.40 -11.88 6.88
C LYS A 438 -26.68 -11.67 6.06
N ALA A 439 -27.83 -11.51 6.71
CA ALA A 439 -29.09 -11.25 6.01
C ALA A 439 -29.04 -9.96 5.16
N LEU A 440 -28.43 -8.90 5.68
CA LEU A 440 -28.24 -7.65 4.94
C LEU A 440 -27.30 -7.82 3.74
N LEU A 441 -26.20 -8.55 3.91
CA LEU A 441 -25.28 -8.89 2.82
C LEU A 441 -25.99 -9.67 1.72
N ILE A 442 -26.72 -10.73 2.04
CA ILE A 442 -27.43 -11.55 1.05
C ILE A 442 -28.45 -10.71 0.27
N LYS A 443 -29.18 -9.83 0.97
CA LYS A 443 -30.08 -8.87 0.31
C LYS A 443 -29.32 -7.98 -0.67
N ASN A 444 -28.23 -7.36 -0.23
CA ASN A 444 -27.44 -6.44 -1.05
C ASN A 444 -26.78 -7.14 -2.24
N LEU A 445 -26.31 -8.38 -2.08
CA LEU A 445 -25.79 -9.18 -3.20
C LEU A 445 -26.86 -9.37 -4.28
N GLY A 446 -28.09 -9.72 -3.90
CA GLY A 446 -29.21 -9.82 -4.85
C GLY A 446 -29.53 -8.51 -5.56
N LEU A 447 -29.46 -7.37 -4.85
CA LEU A 447 -29.62 -6.04 -5.47
C LEU A 447 -28.51 -5.75 -6.48
N ILE A 448 -27.27 -6.09 -6.16
CA ILE A 448 -26.12 -5.90 -7.06
C ILE A 448 -26.27 -6.74 -8.33
N GLU A 449 -26.71 -8.00 -8.21
CA GLU A 449 -26.98 -8.85 -9.36
C GLU A 449 -28.07 -8.29 -10.28
N THR A 450 -28.98 -7.45 -9.76
CA THR A 450 -30.02 -6.76 -10.55
C THR A 450 -29.63 -5.37 -11.06
N GLY A 451 -28.43 -4.88 -10.72
CA GLY A 451 -27.90 -3.62 -11.25
C GLY A 451 -27.66 -2.52 -10.23
N GLU A 452 -28.00 -2.70 -8.94
CA GLU A 452 -27.61 -1.72 -7.92
C GLU A 452 -26.08 -1.74 -7.71
N ARG A 453 -25.49 -0.59 -7.42
CA ARG A 453 -24.05 -0.44 -7.23
C ARG A 453 -23.78 0.41 -6.01
N ASP A 454 -22.57 0.29 -5.50
CA ASP A 454 -22.04 1.08 -4.40
C ASP A 454 -22.77 0.87 -3.06
N LEU A 455 -23.19 -0.37 -2.81
CA LEU A 455 -23.77 -0.77 -1.52
C LEU A 455 -22.65 -1.10 -0.52
N PHE A 456 -22.74 -0.56 0.69
CA PHE A 456 -21.77 -0.81 1.75
C PHE A 456 -22.39 -0.77 3.16
N LEU A 457 -21.68 -1.37 4.11
CA LEU A 457 -21.94 -1.38 5.55
C LEU A 457 -21.00 -0.44 6.31
#